data_AF-A0A257WYM4-F1
#
_entry.id   AF-A0A257WYM4-F1
#
_cell.length_a   1.000
_cell.length_b   1.000
_cell.length_c   1.000
_cell.angle_alpha   90.00
_cell.angle_beta   90.00
_cell.angle_gamma   90.00
#
_symmetry.space_group_name_H-M   'P 1'
#
loop_
_entity.id
_entity.type
_entity.pdbx_description
1 polymer ?
#
loop_
_entity_poly.entity_id
_entity_poly.type
_entity_poly.pdbx_seq_one_letter_code
_entity_poly.pdbx_strand_id
1 'polypeptide(L)'
;VDTEIRKEYLARVDARLQEGECFESAMRWAYRAALCSPDFLYHVEPADQLDDFALASRLSYFLWNSLPDQQLVSLAASATLRHPDVLHSEVERLLDDPKSQRFIGDFLGQWLKLRQIGVTDPDRKLYPEFSPYLQDSMVAETTAYFRELLDKDLDATHLVRSRFAMLNEKLATHYGISGVTGSQIRRVELPEDSPRGPFLTQASILKITANGTTTSPVPRGAFVLARLLGQEPDPPPPNVAAIEPDVRGAQTIREQLDKHRTDVVCASCHAKLDPPGFALESFDVIGGYRERYRSIGEGDPAQRGSIDPFIPLSFRLGPSVDSSGELPDGRQFGDIVEFQSLLAADSQHLLTNLARQLCIYGTGRSLAFRDRRQLAEIVSETQSRGGGLRTLIHQLVDSELFQLR
;
A
#
# COMPACT_ATOMS: atom_id res chain seq x y z
N VAL A 1 30.11 -15.87 8.91
CA VAL A 1 31.02 -14.78 9.34
C VAL A 1 32.39 -15.13 8.82
N ASP A 2 33.02 -14.22 8.07
CA ASP A 2 34.38 -14.38 7.60
C ASP A 2 35.31 -14.72 8.78
N THR A 3 36.08 -15.79 8.63
CA THR A 3 37.06 -16.25 9.62
C THR A 3 38.04 -15.16 10.01
N GLU A 4 38.36 -14.23 9.11
CA GLU A 4 39.28 -13.11 9.38
C GLU A 4 38.65 -12.05 10.28
N ILE A 5 37.40 -11.64 10.05
CA ILE A 5 36.71 -10.67 10.92
C ILE A 5 36.64 -11.21 12.34
N ARG A 6 36.27 -12.49 12.52
CA ARG A 6 36.22 -13.10 13.86
C ARG A 6 37.59 -13.07 14.55
N LYS A 7 38.68 -13.32 13.82
CA LYS A 7 40.04 -13.24 14.37
C LYS A 7 40.39 -11.83 14.83
N GLU A 8 40.00 -10.79 14.08
CA GLU A 8 40.27 -9.40 14.48
C GLU A 8 39.58 -9.03 15.80
N TYR A 9 38.31 -9.39 15.96
CA TYR A 9 37.59 -9.16 17.21
C TYR A 9 38.20 -9.93 18.38
N LEU A 10 38.56 -11.20 18.18
CA LEU A 10 39.23 -12.02 19.21
C LEU A 10 40.59 -11.44 19.60
N ALA A 11 41.42 -11.05 18.63
CA ALA A 11 42.73 -10.45 18.89
C ALA A 11 42.61 -9.15 19.70
N ARG A 12 41.58 -8.33 19.45
CA ARG A 12 41.32 -7.10 20.23
C ARG A 12 40.83 -7.39 21.65
N VAL A 13 40.06 -8.45 21.86
CA VAL A 13 39.67 -8.90 23.20
C VAL A 13 40.89 -9.42 23.96
N ASP A 14 41.71 -10.26 23.33
CA ASP A 14 42.92 -10.82 23.92
C ASP A 14 43.93 -9.73 24.32
N ALA A 15 44.13 -8.73 23.47
CA ALA A 15 44.99 -7.58 23.78
C ALA A 15 44.53 -6.82 25.02
N ARG A 16 43.22 -6.58 25.17
CA ARG A 16 42.66 -5.90 26.35
C ARG A 16 42.83 -6.69 27.63
N LEU A 17 42.67 -8.01 27.56
CA LEU A 17 42.93 -8.90 28.68
C LEU A 17 44.40 -8.87 29.09
N GLN A 18 45.33 -8.81 28.12
CA GLN A 18 46.76 -8.68 28.38
C GLN A 18 47.14 -7.31 28.98
N GLU A 19 46.39 -6.25 28.65
CA GLU A 19 46.52 -4.91 29.25
C GLU A 19 45.93 -4.82 30.67
N GLY A 20 45.35 -5.90 31.19
CA GLY A 20 44.83 -5.99 32.55
C GLY A 20 43.35 -5.62 32.70
N GLU A 21 42.61 -5.40 31.61
CA GLU A 21 41.15 -5.27 31.69
C GLU A 21 40.51 -6.60 32.13
N CYS A 22 39.43 -6.52 32.92
CA CYS A 22 38.66 -7.72 33.24
C CYS A 22 37.86 -8.20 32.01
N PHE A 23 37.52 -9.50 31.99
CA PHE A 23 36.80 -10.13 30.89
C PHE A 23 35.51 -9.41 30.50
N GLU A 24 34.74 -8.94 31.48
CA GLU A 24 33.50 -8.23 31.22
C GLU A 24 33.72 -6.92 30.45
N SER A 25 34.74 -6.14 30.82
CA SER A 25 35.09 -4.89 30.13
C SER A 25 35.56 -5.15 28.69
N ALA A 26 36.43 -6.13 28.50
CA ALA A 26 36.91 -6.52 27.17
C ALA A 26 35.76 -7.01 26.27
N MET A 27 34.82 -7.79 26.81
CA MET A 27 33.64 -8.24 26.08
C MET A 27 32.66 -7.11 25.77
N ARG A 28 32.41 -6.18 26.71
CA ARG A 28 31.59 -4.99 26.47
C ARG A 28 32.13 -4.15 25.31
N TRP A 29 33.46 -4.05 25.19
CA TRP A 29 34.09 -3.41 24.04
C TRP A 29 33.77 -4.17 22.75
N ALA A 30 33.95 -5.49 22.71
CA ALA A 30 33.70 -6.30 21.52
C ALA A 30 32.24 -6.20 21.04
N TYR A 31 31.28 -6.29 21.98
CA TYR A 31 29.87 -6.10 21.66
C TYR A 31 29.58 -4.69 21.13
N ARG A 32 30.13 -3.65 21.75
CA ARG A 32 29.96 -2.27 21.26
C ARG A 32 30.55 -2.11 19.86
N ALA A 33 31.75 -2.62 19.62
CA ALA A 33 32.40 -2.56 18.32
C ALA A 33 31.56 -3.28 17.25
N ALA A 34 31.05 -4.48 17.56
CA ALA A 34 30.22 -5.25 16.64
C ALA A 34 28.89 -4.54 16.35
N LEU A 35 28.16 -4.11 17.39
CA LEU A 35 26.85 -3.46 17.26
C LEU A 35 26.93 -2.05 16.62
N CYS A 36 28.10 -1.42 16.66
CA CYS A 36 28.34 -0.13 15.99
C CYS A 36 29.10 -0.27 14.67
N SER A 37 29.40 -1.49 14.22
CA SER A 37 30.11 -1.71 12.96
C SER A 37 29.22 -1.41 11.76
N PRO A 38 29.79 -0.91 10.64
CA PRO A 38 29.03 -0.74 9.41
C PRO A 38 28.36 -2.03 8.93
N ASP A 39 29.01 -3.18 9.06
CA ASP A 39 28.48 -4.50 8.66
C ASP A 39 27.27 -4.95 9.49
N PHE A 40 27.12 -4.43 10.71
CA PHE A 40 25.94 -4.67 11.54
C PHE A 40 24.82 -3.66 11.27
N LEU A 41 25.18 -2.38 11.07
CA LEU A 41 24.23 -1.28 10.95
C LEU A 41 23.64 -1.12 9.55
N TYR A 42 24.36 -1.56 8.51
CA TYR A 42 24.00 -1.35 7.11
C TYR A 42 24.05 -2.65 6.32
N HIS A 43 23.22 -2.71 5.27
CA HIS A 43 23.41 -3.69 4.20
C HIS A 43 24.56 -3.22 3.30
N VAL A 44 25.72 -3.85 3.47
CA VAL A 44 26.89 -3.61 2.62
C VAL A 44 26.81 -4.56 1.43
N GLU A 45 26.41 -4.02 0.29
CA GLU A 45 26.33 -4.76 -0.96
C GLU A 45 27.50 -4.40 -1.88
N PRO A 46 28.10 -5.38 -2.58
CA PRO A 46 29.13 -5.09 -3.57
C PRO A 46 28.59 -4.16 -4.67
N ALA A 47 29.50 -3.40 -5.31
CA ALA A 47 29.12 -2.34 -6.25
C ALA A 47 28.49 -2.85 -7.56
N ASP A 48 28.78 -4.11 -7.94
CA ASP A 48 28.36 -4.71 -9.19
C ASP A 48 27.31 -5.80 -8.93
N GLN A 49 27.69 -7.06 -9.11
CA GLN A 49 26.87 -8.22 -8.81
C GLN A 49 26.91 -8.50 -7.32
N LEU A 50 25.73 -8.69 -6.71
CA LEU A 50 25.66 -9.20 -5.35
C LEU A 50 26.46 -10.51 -5.25
N ASP A 51 27.05 -10.81 -4.09
CA ASP A 51 27.45 -12.19 -3.79
C ASP A 51 26.25 -12.96 -3.22
N ASP A 52 26.39 -14.26 -2.99
CA ASP A 52 25.26 -15.06 -2.52
C ASP A 52 24.81 -14.70 -1.09
N PHE A 53 25.70 -14.17 -0.24
CA PHE A 53 25.33 -13.72 1.10
C PHE A 53 24.51 -12.43 1.05
N ALA A 54 24.88 -11.51 0.17
CA ALA A 54 24.13 -10.29 -0.09
C ALA A 54 22.76 -10.61 -0.73
N LEU A 55 22.69 -11.56 -1.66
CA LEU A 55 21.42 -12.02 -2.24
C LEU A 55 20.52 -12.71 -1.19
N ALA A 56 21.08 -13.61 -0.37
CA ALA A 56 20.36 -14.23 0.74
C ALA A 56 19.79 -13.18 1.71
N SER A 57 20.60 -12.18 2.03
CA SER A 57 20.17 -11.07 2.88
C SER A 57 19.04 -10.28 2.21
N ARG A 58 19.20 -9.87 0.96
CA ARG A 58 18.18 -9.11 0.23
C ARG A 58 16.86 -9.88 0.11
N LEU A 59 16.89 -11.18 -0.19
CA LEU A 59 15.70 -12.04 -0.19
C LEU A 59 14.99 -12.06 1.16
N SER A 60 15.75 -12.28 2.24
CA SER A 60 15.17 -12.38 3.58
C SER A 60 14.61 -11.05 4.09
N TYR A 61 15.27 -9.93 3.80
CA TYR A 61 14.75 -8.62 4.15
C TYR A 61 13.55 -8.24 3.29
N PHE A 62 13.58 -8.54 1.98
CA PHE A 62 12.45 -8.31 1.09
C PHE A 62 11.21 -9.09 1.53
N LEU A 63 11.34 -10.41 1.72
CA LEU A 63 10.19 -11.28 1.91
C LEU A 63 9.82 -11.53 3.37
N TRP A 64 10.73 -11.35 4.33
CA TRP A 64 10.49 -11.60 5.76
C TRP A 64 10.78 -10.41 6.68
N ASN A 65 11.34 -9.30 6.19
CA ASN A 65 11.81 -8.18 7.03
C ASN A 65 12.69 -8.66 8.19
N SER A 66 13.58 -9.62 7.93
CA SER A 66 14.42 -10.23 8.96
C SER A 66 15.70 -10.80 8.36
N LEU A 67 16.64 -11.19 9.22
CA LEU A 67 17.90 -11.84 8.83
C LEU A 67 17.65 -13.18 8.11
N PRO A 68 18.51 -13.56 7.15
CA PRO A 68 18.40 -14.85 6.47
C PRO A 68 18.48 -15.99 7.48
N ASP A 69 17.67 -17.03 7.25
CA ASP A 69 17.74 -18.24 8.05
C ASP A 69 18.94 -19.11 7.69
N GLN A 70 19.12 -20.19 8.46
CA GLN A 70 20.25 -21.09 8.28
C GLN A 70 20.29 -21.72 6.88
N GLN A 71 19.13 -21.95 6.26
CA GLN A 71 19.04 -22.52 4.91
C GLN A 71 19.57 -21.55 3.86
N LEU A 72 19.11 -20.29 3.86
CA LEU A 72 19.63 -19.25 2.97
C LEU A 72 21.14 -19.03 3.18
N VAL A 73 21.59 -19.00 4.45
CA VAL A 73 23.01 -18.86 4.79
C VAL A 73 23.83 -20.04 4.26
N SER A 74 23.32 -21.26 4.36
CA SER A 74 23.99 -22.46 3.86
C SER A 74 24.05 -22.51 2.34
N LEU A 75 22.96 -22.16 1.64
CA LEU A 75 22.93 -22.07 0.18
C LEU A 75 23.88 -20.99 -0.35
N ALA A 76 24.00 -19.88 0.39
CA ALA A 76 24.96 -18.84 0.07
C ALA A 76 26.41 -19.29 0.29
N ALA A 77 26.67 -20.00 1.39
CA ALA A 77 27.99 -20.55 1.68
C ALA A 77 28.44 -21.60 0.64
N SER A 78 27.51 -22.35 0.04
CA SER A 78 27.81 -23.30 -1.04
C SER A 78 27.85 -22.68 -2.44
N ALA A 79 27.63 -21.36 -2.58
CA ALA A 79 27.57 -20.66 -3.86
C ALA A 79 26.53 -21.23 -4.84
N THR A 80 25.42 -21.75 -4.32
CA THR A 80 24.36 -22.41 -5.12
C THR A 80 23.06 -21.61 -5.15
N LEU A 81 22.94 -20.53 -4.37
CA LEU A 81 21.68 -19.80 -4.21
C LEU A 81 21.19 -19.19 -5.53
N ARG A 82 22.11 -18.78 -6.41
CA ARG A 82 21.78 -18.17 -7.71
C ARG A 82 21.34 -19.16 -8.78
N HIS A 83 21.41 -20.46 -8.54
CA HIS A 83 20.89 -21.41 -9.51
C HIS A 83 19.37 -21.18 -9.64
N PRO A 84 18.84 -21.01 -10.88
CA PRO A 84 17.45 -20.59 -11.07
C PRO A 84 16.43 -21.44 -10.30
N ASP A 85 16.58 -22.77 -10.32
CA ASP A 85 15.67 -23.67 -9.61
C ASP A 85 15.77 -23.54 -8.08
N VAL A 86 16.98 -23.27 -7.56
CA VAL A 86 17.21 -23.05 -6.13
C VAL A 86 16.62 -21.71 -5.70
N LEU A 87 16.89 -20.64 -6.45
CA LEU A 87 16.37 -19.31 -6.18
C LEU A 87 14.84 -19.30 -6.19
N HIS A 88 14.24 -19.90 -7.21
CA HIS A 88 12.79 -20.05 -7.32
C HIS A 88 12.21 -20.82 -6.12
N SER A 89 12.80 -21.96 -5.76
CA SER A 89 12.35 -22.76 -4.61
C SER A 89 12.48 -22.00 -3.29
N GLU A 90 13.50 -21.18 -3.11
CA GLU A 90 13.66 -20.36 -1.91
C GLU A 90 12.62 -19.23 -1.87
N VAL A 91 12.33 -18.57 -2.99
CA VAL A 91 11.26 -17.55 -3.04
C VAL A 91 9.91 -18.16 -2.64
N GLU A 92 9.54 -19.31 -3.21
CA GLU A 92 8.31 -20.03 -2.85
C GLU A 92 8.26 -20.34 -1.35
N ARG A 93 9.34 -20.92 -0.81
CA ARG A 93 9.46 -21.25 0.62
C ARG A 93 9.30 -20.02 1.51
N LEU A 94 9.93 -18.90 1.15
CA LEU A 94 9.86 -17.66 1.92
C LEU A 94 8.45 -17.06 1.87
N LEU A 95 7.78 -17.08 0.71
CA LEU A 95 6.42 -16.56 0.55
C LEU A 95 5.38 -17.39 1.33
N ASP A 96 5.52 -18.72 1.33
CA ASP A 96 4.59 -19.63 2.01
C ASP A 96 4.80 -19.69 3.54
N ASP A 97 5.95 -19.24 4.05
CA ASP A 97 6.21 -19.17 5.49
C ASP A 97 5.39 -18.03 6.15
N PRO A 98 4.79 -18.24 7.34
CA PRO A 98 4.06 -17.20 8.07
C PRO A 98 4.82 -15.89 8.30
N LYS A 99 6.15 -15.90 8.30
CA LYS A 99 6.98 -14.68 8.38
C LYS A 99 6.77 -13.73 7.21
N SER A 100 6.32 -14.21 6.04
CA SER A 100 5.99 -13.34 4.90
C SER A 100 4.88 -12.35 5.20
N GLN A 101 4.12 -12.58 6.27
CA GLN A 101 3.14 -11.61 6.76
C GLN A 101 3.77 -10.26 7.15
N ARG A 102 5.06 -10.27 7.54
CA ARG A 102 5.82 -9.06 7.85
C ARG A 102 6.07 -8.23 6.60
N PHE A 103 6.42 -8.87 5.49
CA PHE A 103 6.55 -8.21 4.18
C PHE A 103 5.24 -7.55 3.80
N ILE A 104 4.13 -8.30 3.81
CA ILE A 104 2.81 -7.78 3.41
C ILE A 104 2.43 -6.55 4.26
N GLY A 105 2.50 -6.67 5.58
CA GLY A 105 2.12 -5.56 6.48
C GLY A 105 3.00 -4.32 6.30
N ASP A 106 4.31 -4.52 6.15
CA ASP A 106 5.25 -3.42 6.00
C ASP A 106 5.17 -2.75 4.61
N PHE A 107 5.13 -3.55 3.54
CA PHE A 107 4.97 -3.09 2.16
C PHE A 107 3.69 -2.27 2.00
N LEU A 108 2.53 -2.79 2.43
CA LEU A 108 1.26 -2.04 2.35
C LEU A 108 1.26 -0.82 3.28
N GLY A 109 1.94 -0.89 4.42
CA GLY A 109 2.16 0.22 5.33
C GLY A 109 2.87 1.41 4.66
N GLN A 110 3.81 1.14 3.75
CA GLN A 110 4.57 2.14 2.99
C GLN A 110 3.87 2.55 1.68
N TRP A 111 3.50 1.56 0.87
CA TRP A 111 2.89 1.77 -0.44
C TRP A 111 1.52 2.45 -0.31
N LEU A 112 0.61 1.85 0.45
CA LEU A 112 -0.76 2.34 0.63
C LEU A 112 -0.90 3.26 1.86
N LYS A 113 0.20 3.63 2.52
CA LYS A 113 0.21 4.51 3.70
C LYS A 113 -0.63 4.00 4.88
N LEU A 114 -0.83 2.69 5.03
CA LEU A 114 -1.69 2.14 6.11
C LEU A 114 -1.19 2.48 7.52
N ARG A 115 0.09 2.83 7.68
CA ARG A 115 0.63 3.33 8.97
C ARG A 115 -0.07 4.62 9.43
N GLN A 116 -0.73 5.34 8.51
CA GLN A 116 -1.46 6.57 8.80
C GLN A 116 -2.91 6.32 9.27
N ILE A 117 -3.35 5.06 9.39
CA ILE A 117 -4.73 4.73 9.74
C ILE A 117 -5.20 5.40 11.04
N GLY A 118 -4.32 5.63 12.01
CA GLY A 118 -4.64 6.29 13.28
C GLY A 118 -4.36 7.80 13.35
N VAL A 119 -3.99 8.46 12.23
CA VAL A 119 -3.63 9.89 12.24
C VAL A 119 -4.84 10.79 12.43
N THR A 120 -6.00 10.39 11.91
CA THR A 120 -7.26 11.14 12.01
C THR A 120 -8.30 10.35 12.79
N ASP A 121 -9.03 11.02 13.66
CA ASP A 121 -10.17 10.45 14.38
C ASP A 121 -11.48 10.93 13.74
N PRO A 122 -12.34 10.01 13.27
CA PRO A 122 -13.67 10.37 12.80
C PRO A 122 -14.50 11.07 13.88
N ASP A 123 -15.18 12.16 13.50
CA ASP A 123 -16.04 12.90 14.40
C ASP A 123 -17.19 11.99 14.90
N ARG A 124 -17.34 11.90 16.22
CA ARG A 124 -18.28 10.97 16.85
C ARG A 124 -19.75 11.34 16.64
N LYS A 125 -20.08 12.57 16.25
CA LYS A 125 -21.46 12.95 15.91
C LYS A 125 -21.78 12.55 14.47
N LEU A 126 -20.84 12.76 13.56
CA LEU A 126 -20.97 12.39 12.15
C LEU A 126 -20.87 10.88 11.92
N TYR A 127 -19.95 10.21 12.62
CA TYR A 127 -19.61 8.79 12.42
C TYR A 127 -19.61 8.01 13.76
N PRO A 128 -20.73 8.00 14.51
CA PRO A 128 -20.81 7.36 15.82
C PRO A 128 -20.57 5.84 15.80
N GLU A 129 -20.69 5.21 14.63
CA GLU A 129 -20.43 3.79 14.41
C GLU A 129 -18.94 3.42 14.27
N PHE A 130 -18.08 4.43 14.11
CA PHE A 130 -16.64 4.22 14.08
C PHE A 130 -16.14 3.71 15.43
N SER A 131 -15.22 2.75 15.39
CA SER A 131 -14.65 2.15 16.59
C SER A 131 -13.24 1.64 16.28
N PRO A 132 -12.36 1.50 17.30
CA PRO A 132 -11.05 0.88 17.12
C PRO A 132 -11.14 -0.50 16.46
N TYR A 133 -12.15 -1.31 16.83
CA TYR A 133 -12.34 -2.63 16.21
C TYR A 133 -12.71 -2.55 14.71
N LEU A 134 -13.46 -1.53 14.29
CA LEU A 134 -13.69 -1.29 12.86
C LEU A 134 -12.38 -0.93 12.16
N GLN A 135 -11.56 -0.07 12.76
CA GLN A 135 -10.26 0.33 12.22
C GLN A 135 -9.32 -0.88 12.04
N ASP A 136 -9.22 -1.74 13.05
CA ASP A 136 -8.42 -2.96 12.98
C ASP A 136 -8.92 -3.88 11.86
N SER A 137 -10.25 -3.98 11.71
CA SER A 137 -10.87 -4.78 10.64
C SER A 137 -10.58 -4.23 9.24
N MET A 138 -10.53 -2.90 9.06
CA MET A 138 -10.16 -2.26 7.81
C MET A 138 -8.73 -2.61 7.37
N VAL A 139 -7.77 -2.56 8.30
CA VAL A 139 -6.36 -2.91 8.01
C VAL A 139 -6.22 -4.41 7.75
N ALA A 140 -6.96 -5.23 8.48
CA ALA A 140 -6.97 -6.68 8.32
C ALA A 140 -7.53 -7.09 6.94
N GLU A 141 -8.58 -6.42 6.44
CA GLU A 141 -9.06 -6.60 5.06
C GLU A 141 -7.94 -6.37 4.05
N THR A 142 -7.30 -5.20 4.08
CA THR A 142 -6.28 -4.83 3.09
C THR A 142 -5.12 -5.81 3.07
N THR A 143 -4.72 -6.24 4.26
CA THR A 143 -3.62 -7.18 4.47
C THR A 143 -3.98 -8.59 3.96
N ALA A 144 -5.16 -9.09 4.30
CA ALA A 144 -5.65 -10.39 3.84
C ALA A 144 -5.95 -10.38 2.33
N TYR A 145 -6.40 -9.25 1.78
CA TYR A 145 -6.66 -9.10 0.36
C TYR A 145 -5.37 -9.22 -0.45
N PHE A 146 -4.29 -8.54 -0.04
CA PHE A 146 -3.00 -8.69 -0.69
C PHE A 146 -2.47 -10.13 -0.58
N ARG A 147 -2.64 -10.79 0.58
CA ARG A 147 -2.32 -12.21 0.76
C ARG A 147 -3.07 -13.08 -0.26
N GLU A 148 -4.37 -12.86 -0.44
CA GLU A 148 -5.16 -13.61 -1.44
C GLU A 148 -4.65 -13.36 -2.86
N LEU A 149 -4.32 -12.11 -3.23
CA LEU A 149 -3.75 -11.81 -4.55
C LEU A 149 -2.42 -12.55 -4.77
N LEU A 150 -1.60 -12.64 -3.73
CA LEU A 150 -0.31 -13.32 -3.76
C LEU A 150 -0.49 -14.85 -3.85
N ASP A 151 -1.29 -15.44 -2.96
CA ASP A 151 -1.46 -16.89 -2.87
C ASP A 151 -2.17 -17.48 -4.10
N LYS A 152 -3.02 -16.67 -4.75
CA LYS A 152 -3.75 -17.06 -5.98
C LYS A 152 -3.12 -16.55 -7.26
N ASP A 153 -1.98 -15.86 -7.16
CA ASP A 153 -1.28 -15.25 -8.29
C ASP A 153 -2.19 -14.39 -9.18
N LEU A 154 -3.03 -13.56 -8.55
CA LEU A 154 -4.00 -12.71 -9.24
C LEU A 154 -3.33 -11.49 -9.87
N ASP A 155 -3.89 -11.04 -10.99
CA ASP A 155 -3.32 -9.95 -11.78
C ASP A 155 -3.58 -8.55 -11.19
N ALA A 156 -2.93 -7.54 -11.77
CA ALA A 156 -3.01 -6.16 -11.30
C ALA A 156 -4.38 -5.49 -11.50
N THR A 157 -5.32 -6.08 -12.24
CA THR A 157 -6.69 -5.52 -12.35
C THR A 157 -7.41 -5.56 -11.00
N HIS A 158 -7.05 -6.53 -10.14
CA HIS A 158 -7.57 -6.65 -8.77
C HIS A 158 -7.22 -5.48 -7.85
N LEU A 159 -6.32 -4.57 -8.27
CA LEU A 159 -6.07 -3.33 -7.54
C LEU A 159 -7.26 -2.36 -7.61
N VAL A 160 -8.04 -2.42 -8.69
CA VAL A 160 -9.12 -1.46 -8.98
C VAL A 160 -10.46 -2.11 -9.26
N ARG A 161 -10.53 -3.42 -9.54
CA ARG A 161 -11.78 -4.15 -9.72
C ARG A 161 -11.68 -5.57 -9.18
N SER A 162 -12.63 -5.99 -8.35
CA SER A 162 -12.64 -7.36 -7.81
C SER A 162 -14.04 -7.83 -7.52
N ARG A 163 -14.27 -9.14 -7.68
CA ARG A 163 -15.56 -9.79 -7.36
C ARG A 163 -15.56 -10.44 -5.97
N PHE A 164 -14.60 -10.10 -5.12
CA PHE A 164 -14.55 -10.57 -3.75
C PHE A 164 -13.94 -9.52 -2.82
N ALA A 165 -14.21 -9.67 -1.53
CA ALA A 165 -13.56 -8.93 -0.46
C ALA A 165 -13.09 -9.87 0.66
N MET A 166 -12.22 -9.37 1.53
CA MET A 166 -11.71 -10.11 2.70
C MET A 166 -12.31 -9.52 3.97
N LEU A 167 -13.35 -10.15 4.52
CA LEU A 167 -14.23 -9.55 5.53
C LEU A 167 -14.32 -10.38 6.81
N ASN A 168 -14.44 -9.68 7.94
CA ASN A 168 -15.02 -10.22 9.17
C ASN A 168 -16.42 -9.60 9.39
N GLU A 169 -17.12 -10.00 10.45
CA GLU A 169 -18.48 -9.52 10.71
C GLU A 169 -18.56 -7.99 10.89
N LYS A 170 -17.58 -7.40 11.61
CA LYS A 170 -17.59 -5.95 11.88
C LYS A 170 -17.51 -5.14 10.60
N LEU A 171 -16.62 -5.54 9.69
CA LEU A 171 -16.44 -4.86 8.42
C LEU A 171 -17.56 -5.17 7.43
N ALA A 172 -18.05 -6.41 7.39
CA ALA A 172 -19.20 -6.79 6.58
C ALA A 172 -20.44 -5.97 6.93
N THR A 173 -20.72 -5.80 8.23
CA THR A 173 -21.80 -4.91 8.72
C THR A 173 -21.59 -3.48 8.25
N HIS A 174 -20.36 -2.96 8.38
CA HIS A 174 -20.02 -1.61 7.91
C HIS A 174 -20.23 -1.43 6.39
N TYR A 175 -20.00 -2.48 5.60
CA TYR A 175 -20.25 -2.49 4.15
C TYR A 175 -21.68 -2.83 3.75
N GLY A 176 -22.55 -3.21 4.69
CA GLY A 176 -23.90 -3.66 4.39
C GLY A 176 -23.96 -5.06 3.77
N ILE A 177 -22.92 -5.88 3.95
CA ILE A 177 -22.82 -7.24 3.42
C ILE A 177 -23.29 -8.22 4.50
N SER A 178 -24.32 -9.00 4.18
CA SER A 178 -24.90 -10.01 5.08
C SER A 178 -24.18 -11.36 4.99
N GLY A 179 -24.43 -12.24 5.96
CA GLY A 179 -23.94 -13.64 5.92
C GLY A 179 -22.52 -13.87 6.44
N VAL A 180 -21.87 -12.85 6.99
CA VAL A 180 -20.53 -12.96 7.61
C VAL A 180 -20.64 -12.81 9.13
N THR A 181 -20.14 -13.79 9.87
CA THR A 181 -20.22 -13.83 11.35
C THR A 181 -18.86 -14.13 11.99
N GLY A 182 -18.57 -13.53 13.14
CA GLY A 182 -17.32 -13.69 13.88
C GLY A 182 -16.18 -12.79 13.42
N SER A 183 -15.10 -12.79 14.21
CA SER A 183 -13.97 -11.86 14.08
C SER A 183 -12.95 -12.22 12.99
N GLN A 184 -12.99 -13.46 12.49
CA GLN A 184 -12.03 -13.96 11.51
C GLN A 184 -12.30 -13.37 10.12
N ILE A 185 -11.24 -12.84 9.50
CA ILE A 185 -11.25 -12.39 8.10
C ILE A 185 -11.38 -13.62 7.19
N ARG A 186 -12.26 -13.54 6.20
CA ARG A 186 -12.45 -14.59 5.18
C ARG A 186 -12.78 -13.98 3.84
N ARG A 187 -12.53 -14.76 2.79
CA ARG A 187 -12.95 -14.40 1.44
C ARG A 187 -14.47 -14.46 1.30
N VAL A 188 -15.07 -13.42 0.75
CA VAL A 188 -16.50 -13.29 0.51
C VAL A 188 -16.70 -12.87 -0.94
N GLU A 189 -17.48 -13.66 -1.70
CA GLU A 189 -17.87 -13.30 -3.07
C GLU A 189 -18.82 -12.11 -3.06
N LEU A 190 -18.67 -11.24 -4.05
CA LEU A 190 -19.47 -10.05 -4.24
C LEU A 190 -20.30 -10.13 -5.53
N PRO A 191 -21.49 -9.51 -5.55
CA PRO A 191 -22.23 -9.26 -6.79
C PRO A 191 -21.39 -8.50 -7.82
N GLU A 192 -21.76 -8.63 -9.10
CA GLU A 192 -21.02 -8.02 -10.21
C GLU A 192 -21.04 -6.49 -10.20
N ASP A 193 -22.13 -5.93 -9.71
CA ASP A 193 -22.41 -4.51 -9.55
C ASP A 193 -21.95 -3.97 -8.18
N SER A 194 -21.25 -4.78 -7.37
CA SER A 194 -20.77 -4.34 -6.07
C SER A 194 -19.72 -3.23 -6.23
N PRO A 195 -19.86 -2.08 -5.53
CA PRO A 195 -18.85 -1.03 -5.53
C PRO A 195 -17.65 -1.37 -4.62
N ARG A 196 -17.57 -2.60 -4.08
CA ARG A 196 -16.57 -3.05 -3.09
C ARG A 196 -15.63 -4.09 -3.68
N GLY A 197 -14.57 -4.42 -2.92
CA GLY A 197 -13.63 -5.49 -3.24
C GLY A 197 -12.18 -5.00 -3.39
N PRO A 198 -11.87 -4.21 -4.44
CA PRO A 198 -10.50 -3.81 -4.72
C PRO A 198 -9.97 -2.78 -3.72
N PHE A 199 -8.65 -2.66 -3.60
CA PHE A 199 -7.97 -1.67 -2.73
C PHE A 199 -8.56 -0.27 -2.85
N LEU A 200 -8.89 0.16 -4.08
CA LEU A 200 -9.50 1.44 -4.40
C LEU A 200 -10.73 1.80 -3.52
N THR A 201 -11.48 0.79 -3.07
CA THR A 201 -12.78 0.97 -2.37
C THR A 201 -12.80 0.39 -0.95
N GLN A 202 -11.64 -0.01 -0.44
CA GLN A 202 -11.50 -0.49 0.94
C GLN A 202 -11.53 0.69 1.92
N ALA A 203 -12.21 0.50 3.04
CA ALA A 203 -12.39 1.55 4.05
C ALA A 203 -11.08 2.04 4.66
N SER A 204 -10.04 1.21 4.72
CA SER A 204 -8.70 1.63 5.15
C SER A 204 -8.16 2.76 4.27
N ILE A 205 -8.28 2.63 2.94
CA ILE A 205 -7.84 3.61 1.94
C ILE A 205 -8.71 4.86 1.97
N LEU A 206 -10.02 4.68 2.09
CA LEU A 206 -10.99 5.77 2.13
C LEU A 206 -10.84 6.62 3.42
N LYS A 207 -10.42 6.00 4.52
CA LYS A 207 -10.17 6.68 5.80
C LYS A 207 -8.87 7.49 5.79
N ILE A 208 -7.76 6.92 5.32
CA ILE A 208 -6.46 7.65 5.30
C ILE A 208 -6.46 8.84 4.32
N THR A 209 -7.42 8.88 3.41
CA THR A 209 -7.60 9.99 2.45
C THR A 209 -8.66 11.01 2.90
N ALA A 210 -9.11 10.93 4.16
CA ALA A 210 -10.07 11.86 4.78
C ALA A 210 -9.51 12.48 6.07
N ASN A 211 -10.10 13.60 6.51
CA ASN A 211 -9.60 14.38 7.66
C ASN A 211 -10.33 14.09 9.00
N GLY A 212 -11.30 13.17 9.01
CA GLY A 212 -12.11 12.82 10.19
C GLY A 212 -13.51 13.45 10.24
N THR A 213 -13.73 14.59 9.59
CA THR A 213 -15.07 15.22 9.50
C THR A 213 -15.61 15.21 8.08
N THR A 214 -14.75 15.53 7.11
CA THR A 214 -15.10 15.66 5.71
C THR A 214 -14.18 14.83 4.81
N THR A 215 -14.68 14.56 3.61
CA THR A 215 -13.90 14.00 2.50
C THR A 215 -13.48 15.15 1.58
N SER A 216 -12.43 14.92 0.80
CA SER A 216 -12.01 15.87 -0.25
C SER A 216 -11.59 15.08 -1.49
N PRO A 217 -12.12 15.42 -2.68
CA PRO A 217 -11.71 14.77 -3.93
C PRO A 217 -10.22 14.90 -4.22
N VAL A 218 -9.58 16.02 -3.85
CA VAL A 218 -8.19 16.29 -4.22
C VAL A 218 -7.20 15.32 -3.56
N PRO A 219 -7.18 15.12 -2.22
CA PRO A 219 -6.33 14.10 -1.59
C PRO A 219 -6.64 12.67 -2.05
N ARG A 220 -7.93 12.36 -2.29
CA ARG A 220 -8.37 11.05 -2.79
C ARG A 220 -7.83 10.77 -4.19
N GLY A 221 -7.98 11.72 -5.10
CA GLY A 221 -7.46 11.66 -6.44
C GLY A 221 -5.94 11.55 -6.47
N ALA A 222 -5.25 12.38 -5.68
CA ALA A 222 -3.80 12.32 -5.53
C ALA A 222 -3.33 10.94 -5.04
N PHE A 223 -4.05 10.34 -4.09
CA PHE A 223 -3.76 8.98 -3.63
C PHE A 223 -3.90 7.96 -4.75
N VAL A 224 -5.01 7.97 -5.51
CA VAL A 224 -5.24 7.03 -6.62
C VAL A 224 -4.17 7.17 -7.69
N LEU A 225 -3.87 8.40 -8.12
CA LEU A 225 -2.84 8.67 -9.13
C LEU A 225 -1.47 8.16 -8.67
N ALA A 226 -1.01 8.58 -7.50
CA ALA A 226 0.33 8.23 -7.01
C ALA A 226 0.47 6.75 -6.65
N ARG A 227 -0.54 6.18 -5.97
CA ARG A 227 -0.41 4.85 -5.35
C ARG A 227 -0.94 3.73 -6.22
N LEU A 228 -2.00 3.94 -6.99
CA LEU A 228 -2.55 2.88 -7.84
C LEU A 228 -2.09 3.00 -9.30
N LEU A 229 -2.05 4.23 -9.83
CA LEU A 229 -1.74 4.46 -11.26
C LEU A 229 -0.27 4.79 -11.55
N GLY A 230 0.55 5.02 -10.51
CA GLY A 230 1.98 5.35 -10.65
C GLY A 230 2.25 6.70 -11.31
N GLN A 231 1.28 7.61 -11.25
CA GLN A 231 1.33 8.96 -11.77
C GLN A 231 1.46 9.94 -10.60
N GLU A 232 2.67 10.30 -10.21
CA GLU A 232 2.86 11.26 -9.12
C GLU A 232 2.26 12.62 -9.54
N PRO A 233 1.34 13.20 -8.75
CA PRO A 233 0.82 14.54 -9.03
C PRO A 233 1.94 15.57 -9.00
N ASP A 234 1.92 16.50 -9.96
CA ASP A 234 2.87 17.62 -9.96
C ASP A 234 2.69 18.43 -8.66
N PRO A 235 3.80 18.85 -8.00
CA PRO A 235 3.68 19.71 -6.83
C PRO A 235 3.00 21.03 -7.23
N PRO A 236 2.26 21.67 -6.30
CA PRO A 236 1.66 22.96 -6.58
C PRO A 236 2.73 23.96 -7.03
N PRO A 237 2.45 24.84 -8.00
CA PRO A 237 3.45 25.76 -8.53
C PRO A 237 4.03 26.64 -7.41
N PRO A 238 5.37 26.72 -7.25
CA PRO A 238 5.97 27.62 -6.29
C PRO A 238 5.62 29.08 -6.66
N ASN A 239 5.22 29.88 -5.68
CA ASN A 239 4.90 31.32 -5.79
C ASN A 239 3.52 31.71 -6.35
N VAL A 240 2.56 30.79 -6.49
CA VAL A 240 1.17 31.21 -6.62
C VAL A 240 0.63 31.41 -5.20
N ALA A 241 0.33 32.65 -4.82
CA ALA A 241 -0.45 32.90 -3.60
C ALA A 241 -1.69 32.01 -3.69
N ALA A 242 -2.07 31.30 -2.62
CA ALA A 242 -3.27 30.47 -2.64
C ALA A 242 -4.43 31.37 -3.09
N ILE A 243 -4.83 31.25 -4.35
CA ILE A 243 -5.99 31.94 -4.88
C ILE A 243 -7.12 31.18 -4.21
N GLU A 244 -7.68 31.74 -3.13
CA GLU A 244 -8.91 31.23 -2.57
C GLU A 244 -10.00 31.57 -3.58
N PRO A 245 -10.48 30.60 -4.37
CA PRO A 245 -11.55 30.87 -5.32
C PRO A 245 -12.79 31.33 -4.57
N ASP A 246 -13.58 32.21 -5.18
CA ASP A 246 -14.88 32.55 -4.63
C ASP A 246 -15.87 31.38 -4.79
N VAL A 247 -15.96 30.53 -3.77
CA VAL A 247 -16.90 29.41 -3.71
C VAL A 247 -18.27 29.81 -3.17
N ARG A 248 -18.54 31.11 -2.92
CA ARG A 248 -19.82 31.55 -2.33
C ARG A 248 -21.00 31.09 -3.20
N GLY A 249 -22.03 30.59 -2.53
CA GLY A 249 -23.22 30.05 -3.17
C GLY A 249 -23.05 28.66 -3.81
N ALA A 250 -21.89 28.01 -3.67
CA ALA A 250 -21.77 26.58 -3.95
C ALA A 250 -22.37 25.78 -2.79
N GLN A 251 -23.25 24.86 -3.10
CA GLN A 251 -23.94 23.99 -2.13
C GLN A 251 -23.30 22.62 -2.04
N THR A 252 -22.62 22.17 -3.11
CA THR A 252 -22.00 20.84 -3.20
C THR A 252 -20.49 20.93 -3.35
N ILE A 253 -19.78 19.85 -3.02
CA ILE A 253 -18.33 19.75 -3.24
C ILE A 253 -18.00 19.87 -4.75
N ARG A 254 -18.86 19.31 -5.61
CA ARG A 254 -18.79 19.45 -7.06
C ARG A 254 -18.76 20.93 -7.47
N GLU A 255 -19.76 21.70 -7.05
CA GLU A 255 -19.86 23.12 -7.39
C GLU A 255 -18.69 23.94 -6.82
N GLN A 256 -18.18 23.58 -5.64
CA GLN A 256 -17.01 24.24 -5.04
C GLN A 256 -15.77 24.02 -5.92
N LEU A 257 -15.53 22.79 -6.38
CA LEU A 257 -14.39 22.47 -7.23
C LEU A 257 -14.56 23.03 -8.65
N ASP A 258 -15.78 23.00 -9.22
CA ASP A 258 -16.03 23.60 -10.53
C ASP A 258 -15.76 25.10 -10.52
N LYS A 259 -16.14 25.80 -9.43
CA LYS A 259 -15.76 27.20 -9.22
C LYS A 259 -14.25 27.37 -9.06
N HIS A 260 -13.58 26.49 -8.31
CA HIS A 260 -12.11 26.53 -8.16
C HIS A 260 -11.37 26.36 -9.49
N ARG A 261 -11.90 25.52 -10.38
CA ARG A 261 -11.32 25.22 -11.70
C ARG A 261 -11.61 26.29 -12.77
N THR A 262 -12.29 27.38 -12.42
CA THR A 262 -12.49 28.48 -13.38
C THR A 262 -11.17 29.17 -13.76
N ASP A 263 -10.15 29.07 -12.90
CA ASP A 263 -8.77 29.46 -13.24
C ASP A 263 -8.09 28.37 -14.09
N VAL A 264 -7.50 28.77 -15.21
CA VAL A 264 -6.84 27.88 -16.19
C VAL A 264 -5.69 27.10 -15.56
N VAL A 265 -4.94 27.71 -14.62
CA VAL A 265 -3.81 27.06 -13.95
C VAL A 265 -4.30 25.95 -13.04
N CYS A 266 -5.37 26.20 -12.26
CA CYS A 266 -5.99 25.20 -11.40
C CYS A 266 -6.62 24.07 -12.22
N ALA A 267 -7.31 24.40 -13.32
CA ALA A 267 -7.98 23.44 -14.18
C ALA A 267 -7.03 22.35 -14.71
N SER A 268 -5.81 22.73 -15.11
CA SER A 268 -4.82 21.81 -15.69
C SER A 268 -4.42 20.69 -14.71
N CYS A 269 -4.17 21.03 -13.44
CA CYS A 269 -3.81 20.02 -12.43
C CYS A 269 -5.04 19.21 -12.00
N HIS A 270 -6.17 19.88 -11.80
CA HIS A 270 -7.42 19.25 -11.37
C HIS A 270 -8.01 18.29 -12.40
N ALA A 271 -7.75 18.48 -13.70
CA ALA A 271 -8.19 17.57 -14.75
C ALA A 271 -7.77 16.11 -14.53
N LYS A 272 -6.64 15.87 -13.84
CA LYS A 272 -6.15 14.52 -13.51
C LYS A 272 -6.61 14.05 -12.13
N LEU A 273 -6.64 14.97 -11.15
CA LEU A 273 -6.91 14.67 -9.74
C LEU A 273 -8.39 14.46 -9.46
N ASP A 274 -9.23 15.31 -10.03
CA ASP A 274 -10.62 15.38 -9.66
C ASP A 274 -11.42 14.15 -10.08
N PRO A 275 -11.26 13.57 -11.29
CA PRO A 275 -12.03 12.39 -11.68
C PRO A 275 -11.93 11.21 -10.69
N PRO A 276 -10.74 10.69 -10.31
CA PRO A 276 -10.65 9.66 -9.27
C PRO A 276 -11.18 10.14 -7.91
N GLY A 277 -10.97 11.41 -7.58
CA GLY A 277 -11.49 12.00 -6.34
C GLY A 277 -13.00 11.96 -6.25
N PHE A 278 -13.68 12.36 -7.33
CA PHE A 278 -15.13 12.39 -7.44
C PHE A 278 -15.75 11.00 -7.42
N ALA A 279 -15.17 10.02 -8.14
CA ALA A 279 -15.62 8.63 -8.07
C ALA A 279 -15.65 8.12 -6.62
N LEU A 280 -14.61 8.43 -5.85
CA LEU A 280 -14.49 8.04 -4.45
C LEU A 280 -15.41 8.82 -3.49
N GLU A 281 -16.04 9.92 -3.92
CA GLU A 281 -17.03 10.61 -3.09
C GLU A 281 -18.30 9.77 -2.84
N SER A 282 -18.46 8.64 -3.54
CA SER A 282 -19.41 7.56 -3.20
C SER A 282 -19.18 6.97 -1.81
N PHE A 283 -18.06 7.28 -1.15
CA PHE A 283 -17.74 6.80 0.19
C PHE A 283 -17.47 7.92 1.18
N ASP A 284 -17.91 7.73 2.42
CA ASP A 284 -17.73 8.67 3.52
C ASP A 284 -16.32 8.60 4.15
N VAL A 285 -16.11 9.35 5.23
CA VAL A 285 -14.82 9.47 5.93
C VAL A 285 -14.33 8.15 6.51
N ILE A 286 -15.23 7.24 6.87
CA ILE A 286 -14.87 5.93 7.40
C ILE A 286 -15.01 4.85 6.32
N GLY A 287 -15.16 5.26 5.06
CA GLY A 287 -15.29 4.35 3.94
C GLY A 287 -16.64 3.66 3.84
N GLY A 288 -17.68 4.14 4.52
CA GLY A 288 -19.07 3.69 4.33
C GLY A 288 -19.60 4.19 2.99
N TYR A 289 -20.42 3.39 2.28
CA TYR A 289 -21.01 3.83 1.02
C TYR A 289 -22.08 4.90 1.31
N ARG A 290 -22.15 5.95 0.48
CA ARG A 290 -23.09 7.06 0.63
C ARG A 290 -23.59 7.58 -0.71
N GLU A 291 -24.86 7.98 -0.72
CA GLU A 291 -25.46 8.76 -1.82
C GLU A 291 -25.59 10.25 -1.46
N ARG A 292 -25.48 10.57 -0.17
CA ARG A 292 -25.61 11.93 0.37
C ARG A 292 -24.55 12.18 1.43
N TYR A 293 -24.07 13.41 1.52
CA TYR A 293 -23.12 13.82 2.55
C TYR A 293 -23.78 13.81 3.94
N ARG A 294 -23.01 13.50 4.99
CA ARG A 294 -23.48 13.66 6.37
C ARG A 294 -23.27 15.11 6.82
N SER A 295 -24.20 15.63 7.60
CA SER A 295 -24.18 16.99 8.15
C SER A 295 -24.57 16.98 9.64
N ILE A 296 -24.17 18.03 10.35
CA ILE A 296 -24.67 18.32 11.71
C ILE A 296 -25.70 19.44 11.63
N GLY A 297 -26.88 19.22 12.20
CA GLY A 297 -27.91 20.25 12.36
C GLY A 297 -28.84 20.45 11.16
N GLU A 298 -28.30 20.59 9.95
CA GLU A 298 -29.08 20.86 8.72
C GLU A 298 -29.29 19.60 7.87
N GLY A 299 -30.36 19.57 7.07
CA GLY A 299 -30.66 18.48 6.15
C GLY A 299 -31.73 17.50 6.67
N ASP A 300 -31.88 16.39 5.95
CA ASP A 300 -32.94 15.42 6.19
C ASP A 300 -32.57 14.45 7.33
N PRO A 301 -33.55 13.83 8.01
CA PRO A 301 -33.26 12.79 8.99
C PRO A 301 -32.42 11.65 8.40
N ALA A 302 -31.37 11.24 9.12
CA ALA A 302 -30.54 10.12 8.73
C ALA A 302 -31.31 8.79 8.78
N GLN A 303 -31.10 7.96 7.76
CA GLN A 303 -31.52 6.56 7.77
C GLN A 303 -30.46 5.73 8.49
N ARG A 304 -30.89 4.73 9.29
CA ARG A 304 -29.97 3.90 10.09
C ARG A 304 -29.10 2.97 9.25
N GLY A 305 -29.63 2.43 8.16
CA GLY A 305 -28.93 1.44 7.34
C GLY A 305 -28.43 0.27 8.19
N SER A 306 -27.14 -0.06 8.05
CA SER A 306 -26.45 -1.13 8.79
C SER A 306 -25.84 -0.68 10.13
N ILE A 307 -26.08 0.56 10.57
CA ILE A 307 -25.57 1.04 11.85
C ILE A 307 -26.30 0.33 13.00
N ASP A 308 -25.53 -0.22 13.94
CA ASP A 308 -26.01 -0.93 15.12
C ASP A 308 -27.15 -0.14 15.82
N PRO A 309 -28.32 -0.77 16.07
CA PRO A 309 -29.47 -0.14 16.73
C PRO A 309 -29.15 0.53 18.07
N PHE A 310 -28.15 0.04 18.80
CA PHE A 310 -27.73 0.60 20.10
C PHE A 310 -26.90 1.88 19.97
N ILE A 311 -26.48 2.23 18.75
CA ILE A 311 -25.74 3.46 18.47
C ILE A 311 -26.75 4.58 18.15
N PRO A 312 -26.78 5.69 18.93
CA PRO A 312 -27.64 6.82 18.65
C PRO A 312 -27.17 7.59 17.42
N LEU A 313 -28.08 7.91 16.50
CA LEU A 313 -27.79 8.73 15.33
C LEU A 313 -27.96 10.21 15.68
N SER A 314 -26.95 11.02 15.36
CA SER A 314 -26.97 12.47 15.61
C SER A 314 -26.72 13.33 14.38
N PHE A 315 -26.34 12.71 13.26
CA PHE A 315 -26.14 13.38 11.98
C PHE A 315 -27.43 13.41 11.15
N ARG A 316 -27.41 14.25 10.12
CA ARG A 316 -28.44 14.40 9.10
C ARG A 316 -27.84 14.16 7.71
N LEU A 317 -28.70 14.06 6.70
CA LEU A 317 -28.31 13.92 5.31
C LEU A 317 -28.34 15.29 4.63
N GLY A 318 -27.17 15.74 4.22
CA GLY A 318 -26.92 16.94 3.43
C GLY A 318 -27.14 16.71 1.93
N PRO A 319 -26.44 17.45 1.06
CA PRO A 319 -26.60 17.34 -0.39
C PRO A 319 -26.27 15.94 -0.94
N SER A 320 -26.78 15.66 -2.15
CA SER A 320 -26.43 14.44 -2.89
C SER A 320 -24.98 14.45 -3.34
N VAL A 321 -24.40 13.26 -3.37
CA VAL A 321 -23.10 12.99 -3.97
C VAL A 321 -23.30 12.90 -5.48
N ASP A 322 -22.43 13.58 -6.20
CA ASP A 322 -22.22 13.35 -7.63
C ASP A 322 -20.83 12.70 -7.76
N SER A 323 -20.82 11.44 -8.17
CA SER A 323 -19.61 10.63 -8.31
C SER A 323 -19.16 10.45 -9.76
N SER A 324 -19.84 11.09 -10.70
CA SER A 324 -19.51 11.02 -12.13
C SER A 324 -18.25 11.82 -12.48
N GLY A 325 -17.70 11.60 -13.67
CA GLY A 325 -16.57 12.37 -14.15
C GLY A 325 -16.07 11.96 -15.53
N GLU A 326 -14.99 12.61 -15.96
CA GLU A 326 -14.33 12.38 -17.24
C GLU A 326 -12.82 12.25 -17.02
N LEU A 327 -12.22 11.19 -17.54
CA LEU A 327 -10.77 10.96 -17.50
C LEU A 327 -10.03 11.91 -18.46
N PRO A 328 -8.71 12.14 -18.27
CA PRO A 328 -7.93 13.00 -19.17
C PRO A 328 -7.93 12.59 -20.65
N ASP A 329 -8.29 11.33 -20.95
CA ASP A 329 -8.40 10.81 -22.31
C ASP A 329 -9.83 10.91 -22.91
N GLY A 330 -10.76 11.54 -22.19
CA GLY A 330 -12.14 11.77 -22.62
C GLY A 330 -13.12 10.64 -22.29
N ARG A 331 -12.68 9.52 -21.69
CA ARG A 331 -13.60 8.47 -21.23
C ARG A 331 -14.42 8.98 -20.04
N GLN A 332 -15.74 8.80 -20.10
CA GLN A 332 -16.67 9.24 -19.06
C GLN A 332 -17.14 8.06 -18.20
N PHE A 333 -17.47 8.36 -16.94
CA PHE A 333 -18.10 7.42 -16.00
C PHE A 333 -19.19 8.11 -15.20
N GLY A 334 -20.29 7.40 -14.96
CA GLY A 334 -21.43 7.86 -14.15
C GLY A 334 -21.26 7.57 -12.66
N ASP A 335 -20.48 6.55 -12.30
CA ASP A 335 -20.31 6.11 -10.91
C ASP A 335 -18.96 5.41 -10.65
N ILE A 336 -18.78 4.95 -9.42
CA ILE A 336 -17.58 4.22 -8.99
C ILE A 336 -17.39 2.89 -9.75
N VAL A 337 -18.46 2.17 -10.11
CA VAL A 337 -18.35 0.85 -10.76
C VAL A 337 -17.89 1.01 -12.22
N GLU A 338 -18.43 2.01 -12.92
CA GLU A 338 -17.96 2.40 -14.24
C GLU A 338 -16.50 2.89 -14.17
N PHE A 339 -16.15 3.73 -13.20
CA PHE A 339 -14.76 4.17 -13.00
C PHE A 339 -13.79 3.00 -12.76
N GLN A 340 -14.15 2.03 -11.91
CA GLN A 340 -13.38 0.80 -11.70
C GLN A 340 -13.19 0.01 -13.01
N SER A 341 -14.23 -0.04 -13.86
CA SER A 341 -14.18 -0.69 -15.18
C SER A 341 -13.18 -0.01 -16.10
N LEU A 342 -13.20 1.33 -16.15
CA LEU A 342 -12.28 2.12 -16.97
C LEU A 342 -10.82 1.92 -16.54
N LEU A 343 -10.54 1.93 -15.24
CA LEU A 343 -9.20 1.70 -14.73
C LEU A 343 -8.73 0.26 -14.98
N ALA A 344 -9.61 -0.74 -14.83
CA ALA A 344 -9.27 -2.14 -15.06
C ALA A 344 -8.90 -2.41 -16.53
N ALA A 345 -9.42 -1.61 -17.48
CA ALA A 345 -9.05 -1.69 -18.88
C ALA A 345 -7.58 -1.28 -19.13
N ASP A 346 -6.96 -0.51 -18.22
CA ASP A 346 -5.56 -0.08 -18.29
C ASP A 346 -4.63 -0.98 -17.46
N SER A 347 -4.87 -2.30 -17.51
CA SER A 347 -4.19 -3.31 -16.67
C SER A 347 -2.66 -3.26 -16.72
N GLN A 348 -2.07 -2.96 -17.88
CA GLN A 348 -0.62 -2.83 -18.04
C GLN A 348 -0.04 -1.67 -17.21
N HIS A 349 -0.76 -0.54 -17.11
CA HIS A 349 -0.33 0.58 -16.27
C HIS A 349 -0.38 0.21 -14.77
N LEU A 350 -1.44 -0.49 -14.36
CA LEU A 350 -1.56 -1.01 -12.99
C LEU A 350 -0.40 -1.96 -12.66
N LEU A 351 -0.11 -2.91 -13.55
CA LEU A 351 1.00 -3.85 -13.38
C LEU A 351 2.35 -3.14 -13.33
N THR A 352 2.56 -2.14 -14.20
CA THR A 352 3.80 -1.35 -14.22
C THR A 352 4.03 -0.61 -12.92
N ASN A 353 2.98 -0.01 -12.35
CA ASN A 353 3.10 0.65 -11.06
C ASN A 353 3.31 -0.36 -9.92
N LEU A 354 2.58 -1.48 -9.89
CA LEU A 354 2.77 -2.53 -8.90
C LEU A 354 4.22 -3.07 -8.91
N ALA A 355 4.75 -3.33 -10.10
CA ALA A 355 6.15 -3.71 -10.31
C ALA A 355 7.10 -2.64 -9.77
N ARG A 356 6.87 -1.36 -10.09
CA ARG A 356 7.67 -0.24 -9.56
C ARG A 356 7.69 -0.23 -8.03
N GLN A 357 6.53 -0.38 -7.38
CA GLN A 357 6.44 -0.35 -5.92
C GLN A 357 7.18 -1.53 -5.29
N LEU A 358 7.03 -2.74 -5.84
CA LEU A 358 7.78 -3.92 -5.38
C LEU A 358 9.28 -3.79 -5.62
N CYS A 359 9.72 -3.24 -6.76
CA CYS A 359 11.14 -2.99 -7.01
C CYS A 359 11.72 -2.03 -5.97
N ILE A 360 11.03 -0.91 -5.68
CA ILE A 360 11.48 0.06 -4.67
C ILE A 360 11.59 -0.61 -3.30
N TYR A 361 10.59 -1.41 -2.94
CA TYR A 361 10.55 -2.10 -1.67
C TYR A 361 11.67 -3.16 -1.56
N GLY A 362 11.78 -4.05 -2.55
CA GLY A 362 12.72 -5.17 -2.53
C GLY A 362 14.19 -4.77 -2.71
N THR A 363 14.47 -3.63 -3.34
CA THR A 363 15.83 -3.10 -3.50
C THR A 363 16.20 -2.00 -2.49
N GLY A 364 15.21 -1.46 -1.77
CA GLY A 364 15.42 -0.36 -0.83
C GLY A 364 15.84 0.96 -1.48
N ARG A 365 15.71 1.13 -2.81
CA ARG A 365 16.10 2.35 -3.52
C ARG A 365 15.06 2.82 -4.53
N SER A 366 15.06 4.11 -4.81
CA SER A 366 14.27 4.68 -5.91
C SER A 366 14.76 4.17 -7.27
N LEU A 367 13.82 4.00 -8.22
CA LEU A 367 14.15 3.67 -9.60
C LEU A 367 14.64 4.91 -10.36
N ALA A 368 15.81 4.78 -10.98
CA ALA A 368 16.42 5.78 -11.85
C ALA A 368 16.05 5.54 -13.32
N PHE A 369 16.43 6.47 -14.19
CA PHE A 369 16.19 6.35 -15.64
C PHE A 369 16.79 5.06 -16.23
N ARG A 370 17.96 4.63 -15.75
CA ARG A 370 18.65 3.41 -16.19
C ARG A 370 17.85 2.13 -15.93
N ASP A 371 17.00 2.12 -14.89
CA ASP A 371 16.23 0.95 -14.47
C ASP A 371 14.97 0.74 -15.34
N ARG A 372 14.59 1.71 -16.19
CA ARG A 372 13.34 1.65 -16.96
C ARG A 372 13.26 0.44 -17.89
N ARG A 373 14.39 0.06 -18.50
CA ARG A 373 14.45 -1.11 -19.40
C ARG A 373 14.18 -2.39 -18.62
N GLN A 374 14.86 -2.59 -17.50
CA GLN A 374 14.69 -3.77 -16.64
C GLN A 374 13.28 -3.83 -16.05
N LEU A 375 12.70 -2.70 -15.62
CA LEU A 375 11.30 -2.66 -15.17
C LEU A 375 10.33 -3.08 -16.28
N ALA A 376 10.55 -2.62 -17.52
CA ALA A 376 9.71 -3.01 -18.67
C ALA A 376 9.85 -4.50 -19.01
N GLU A 377 11.06 -5.06 -18.90
CA GLU A 377 11.32 -6.49 -19.05
C GLU A 377 10.57 -7.30 -17.99
N ILE A 378 10.67 -6.94 -16.71
CA ILE A 378 9.92 -7.58 -15.60
C ILE A 378 8.41 -7.58 -15.88
N VAL A 379 7.86 -6.43 -16.28
CA VAL A 379 6.42 -6.29 -16.58
C VAL A 379 6.03 -7.16 -17.77
N SER A 380 6.82 -7.15 -18.85
CA SER A 380 6.55 -7.95 -20.05
C SER A 380 6.57 -9.45 -19.77
N GLU A 381 7.57 -9.93 -19.02
CA GLU A 381 7.69 -11.35 -18.63
C GLU A 381 6.59 -11.77 -17.65
N THR A 382 6.19 -10.87 -16.75
CA THR A 382 5.05 -11.12 -15.87
C THR A 382 3.76 -11.24 -16.67
N GLN A 383 3.54 -10.34 -17.63
CA GLN A 383 2.35 -10.33 -18.47
C GLN A 383 2.26 -11.57 -19.37
N SER A 384 3.39 -12.04 -19.93
CA SER A 384 3.43 -13.25 -20.77
C SER A 384 3.07 -14.52 -20.00
N ARG A 385 3.17 -14.47 -18.66
CA ARG A 385 2.85 -15.56 -17.72
C ARG A 385 1.52 -15.38 -16.99
N GLY A 386 0.68 -14.45 -17.42
CA GLY A 386 -0.67 -14.24 -16.88
C GLY A 386 -0.83 -13.02 -15.98
N GLY A 387 0.23 -12.25 -15.72
CA GLY A 387 0.14 -10.95 -15.05
C GLY A 387 0.06 -11.01 -13.52
N GLY A 388 0.21 -12.19 -12.92
CA GLY A 388 -0.02 -12.44 -11.50
C GLY A 388 1.02 -11.83 -10.55
N LEU A 389 0.60 -11.53 -9.32
CA LEU A 389 1.44 -10.92 -8.28
C LEU A 389 2.60 -11.82 -7.79
N ARG A 390 2.38 -13.12 -7.62
CA ARG A 390 3.45 -14.07 -7.21
C ARG A 390 4.45 -14.22 -8.35
N THR A 391 3.96 -14.34 -9.57
CA THR A 391 4.78 -14.33 -10.79
C THR A 391 5.63 -13.06 -10.87
N LEU A 392 5.06 -11.88 -10.59
CA LEU A 392 5.78 -10.62 -10.56
C LEU A 392 6.94 -10.61 -9.56
N ILE A 393 6.75 -11.17 -8.36
CA ILE A 393 7.81 -11.28 -7.36
C ILE A 393 8.96 -12.15 -7.87
N HIS A 394 8.66 -13.27 -8.54
CA HIS A 394 9.69 -14.10 -9.19
C HIS A 394 10.43 -13.33 -10.28
N GLN A 395 9.71 -12.66 -11.19
CA GLN A 395 10.34 -11.88 -12.26
C GLN A 395 11.23 -10.75 -11.70
N LEU A 396 10.83 -10.14 -10.59
CA LEU A 396 11.67 -9.17 -9.88
C LEU A 396 12.94 -9.84 -9.34
N VAL A 397 12.82 -10.94 -8.58
CA VAL A 397 13.97 -11.62 -7.95
C VAL A 397 14.97 -12.13 -8.99
N ASP A 398 14.49 -12.63 -10.13
CA ASP A 398 15.32 -13.12 -11.24
C ASP A 398 15.98 -11.98 -12.05
N SER A 399 15.51 -10.75 -11.90
CA SER A 399 16.02 -9.62 -12.68
C SER A 399 17.39 -9.14 -12.23
N GLU A 400 18.12 -8.54 -13.17
CA GLU A 400 19.34 -7.77 -12.87
C GLU A 400 19.09 -6.66 -11.84
N LEU A 401 17.89 -6.06 -11.85
CA LEU A 401 17.52 -4.99 -10.92
C LEU A 401 17.58 -5.46 -9.46
N PHE A 402 17.23 -6.72 -9.20
CA PHE A 402 17.28 -7.30 -7.85
C PHE A 402 18.62 -7.98 -7.53
N GLN A 403 19.39 -8.40 -8.54
CA GLN A 403 20.66 -9.10 -8.33
C GLN A 403 21.92 -8.22 -8.43
N LEU A 404 21.76 -6.97 -8.86
CA LEU A 404 22.82 -5.94 -8.95
C LEU A 404 22.52 -4.74 -8.03
N ARG A 405 23.47 -3.79 -7.94
CA ARG A 405 23.35 -2.56 -7.13
C ARG A 405 22.87 -1.31 -7.91
#